data_AF-A0A9W8AQ55-F1
#
_entry.id   AF-A0A9W8AQ55-F1
#
_cell.length_a   1.000
_cell.length_b   1.000
_cell.length_c   1.000
_cell.angle_alpha   90.00
_cell.angle_beta   90.00
_cell.angle_gamma   90.00
#
_symmetry.space_group_name_H-M   'P 1'
#
loop_
_entity.id
_entity.type
_entity.pdbx_description
1 polymer ?
#
loop_
_entity_poly.entity_id
_entity_poly.type
_entity_poly.pdbx_seq_one_letter_code
_entity_poly.pdbx_strand_id
1 'polypeptide(L)'
;LFTTTLRYGITVHCSRHPDLNQYTQDMSQAVADLALQQILDKVYIIIVDSNGKPVERFTLEVLCSSPGAVDDSSTSLLDYFRAMILRAQLCASQLHTPFK
;
A
#
# COMPACT_ATOMS: atom_id res chain seq x y z
N LEU A 1 -15.41 10.92 0.24
CA LEU A 1 -16.34 9.78 0.14
C LEU A 1 -15.58 8.56 -0.38
N PHE A 2 -15.68 7.44 0.33
CA PHE A 2 -15.11 6.15 -0.10
C PHE A 2 -16.25 5.20 -0.48
N THR A 3 -16.02 4.30 -1.43
CA THR A 3 -16.90 3.17 -1.75
C THR A 3 -16.28 1.87 -1.31
N THR A 4 -17.12 0.97 -0.82
CA THR A 4 -16.76 -0.39 -0.47
C THR A 4 -16.75 -1.26 -1.74
N THR A 5 -15.63 -1.94 -2.00
CA THR A 5 -15.43 -2.79 -3.19
C THR A 5 -14.73 -4.09 -2.79
N LEU A 6 -14.91 -5.17 -3.56
CA LEU A 6 -14.19 -6.43 -3.37
C LEU A 6 -12.86 -6.42 -4.16
N ARG A 7 -11.73 -6.62 -3.46
CA ARG A 7 -10.40 -6.78 -4.05
C ARG A 7 -9.67 -7.94 -3.38
N TYR A 8 -9.00 -8.80 -4.14
CA TYR A 8 -8.28 -9.97 -3.62
C TYR A 8 -9.14 -10.89 -2.72
N GLY A 9 -10.48 -10.91 -2.92
CA GLY A 9 -11.41 -11.70 -2.09
C GLY A 9 -11.75 -11.07 -0.73
N ILE A 10 -11.38 -9.81 -0.48
CA ILE A 10 -11.70 -9.07 0.74
C ILE A 10 -12.33 -7.71 0.42
N THR A 11 -13.06 -7.20 1.40
CA THR A 11 -13.74 -5.90 1.32
C THR A 11 -12.73 -4.79 1.57
N VAL A 12 -12.64 -3.80 0.67
CA VAL A 12 -11.75 -2.64 0.79
C VAL A 12 -12.49 -1.32 0.55
N HIS A 13 -11.92 -0.22 1.03
CA HIS A 13 -12.44 1.14 0.78
C HIS A 13 -11.62 1.84 -0.29
N CYS A 14 -12.28 2.28 -1.36
CA CYS A 14 -11.66 3.01 -2.46
C CYS A 14 -12.18 4.45 -2.52
N SER A 15 -11.30 5.41 -2.78
CA SER A 15 -11.70 6.82 -2.94
C SER A 15 -12.61 6.99 -4.17
N ARG A 16 -13.58 7.88 -4.05
CA ARG A 16 -14.43 8.34 -5.17
C ARG A 16 -13.99 9.68 -5.75
N HIS A 17 -12.99 10.34 -5.14
CA HIS A 17 -12.59 11.67 -5.57
C HIS A 17 -11.67 11.56 -6.78
N PRO A 18 -12.00 12.17 -7.93
CA PRO A 18 -11.25 12.01 -9.17
C PRO A 18 -9.79 12.46 -9.01
N ASP A 19 -9.54 13.64 -8.45
CA ASP A 19 -8.17 14.17 -8.33
C ASP A 19 -7.29 13.33 -7.40
N LEU A 20 -7.85 12.80 -6.30
CA LEU A 20 -7.13 11.90 -5.40
C LEU A 20 -6.81 10.56 -6.08
N ASN A 21 -7.75 10.05 -6.87
CA ASN A 21 -7.56 8.82 -7.62
C ASN A 21 -6.50 9.00 -8.70
N GLN A 22 -6.54 10.11 -9.44
CA GLN A 22 -5.54 10.45 -10.45
C GLN A 22 -4.15 10.60 -9.82
N TYR A 23 -4.04 11.36 -8.74
CA TYR A 23 -2.78 11.52 -8.01
C TYR A 23 -2.20 10.18 -7.56
N THR A 24 -3.03 9.31 -6.96
CA THR A 24 -2.58 7.99 -6.50
C THR A 24 -2.17 7.09 -7.68
N GLN A 25 -2.89 7.19 -8.81
CA GLN A 25 -2.57 6.44 -10.03
C GLN A 25 -1.24 6.90 -10.65
N ASP A 26 -1.02 8.22 -10.78
CA ASP A 26 0.20 8.79 -11.31
C ASP A 26 1.41 8.39 -10.46
N MET A 27 1.28 8.45 -9.13
CA MET A 27 2.30 7.98 -8.20
C MET A 27 2.58 6.49 -8.36
N SER A 28 1.54 5.66 -8.50
CA SER A 28 1.72 4.21 -8.69
C SER A 28 2.43 3.88 -10.00
N GLN A 29 2.16 4.62 -11.07
CA GLN A 29 2.81 4.43 -12.36
C GLN A 29 4.30 4.79 -12.29
N ALA A 30 4.63 5.93 -11.67
CA ALA A 30 6.02 6.33 -11.47
C ALA A 30 6.81 5.31 -10.65
N VAL A 31 6.19 4.74 -9.61
CA VAL A 31 6.82 3.69 -8.78
C VAL A 31 6.96 2.37 -9.54
N ALA A 32 5.99 2.01 -10.40
CA ALA A 32 6.05 0.79 -11.21
C ALA A 32 7.27 0.79 -12.14
N ASP A 33 7.58 1.93 -12.76
CA ASP A 33 8.74 2.06 -13.65
C ASP A 33 10.06 1.85 -12.89
N LEU A 34 10.16 2.31 -11.63
CA LEU A 34 11.31 2.07 -10.75
C LEU A 34 11.42 0.59 -10.32
N ALA A 35 10.27 -0.05 -10.05
CA ALA A 35 10.22 -1.46 -9.68
C ALA A 35 10.67 -2.37 -10.83
N LEU A 36 10.26 -2.06 -12.08
CA LEU A 36 10.67 -2.81 -13.27
C LEU A 36 12.18 -2.71 -13.53
N GLN A 37 12.79 -1.57 -13.20
CA GLN A 37 14.23 -1.36 -13.25
C GLN A 37 14.99 -2.03 -12.09
N GLN A 38 14.29 -2.64 -11.13
CA GLN A 38 14.85 -3.28 -9.94
C GLN A 38 15.69 -2.34 -9.07
N ILE A 39 15.38 -1.03 -9.10
CA ILE A 39 16.06 0.00 -8.30
C ILE A 39 15.17 0.54 -7.16
N LEU A 40 14.02 -0.09 -6.94
CA LEU A 40 13.08 0.30 -5.90
C LEU A 40 13.29 -0.57 -4.64
N ASP A 41 13.83 0.03 -3.58
CA ASP A 41 14.02 -0.67 -2.30
C ASP A 41 12.79 -0.55 -1.39
N LYS A 42 12.25 0.67 -1.25
CA LYS A 42 11.18 0.99 -0.29
C LYS A 42 10.25 2.07 -0.82
N VAL A 43 8.96 1.91 -0.52
CA VAL A 43 7.94 2.95 -0.71
C VAL A 43 7.45 3.41 0.65
N TYR A 44 7.44 4.73 0.87
CA TYR A 44 6.97 5.34 2.10
C TYR A 44 5.65 6.07 1.86
N ILE A 45 4.63 5.76 2.65
CA ILE A 45 3.39 6.54 2.73
C ILE A 45 3.46 7.32 4.04
N ILE A 46 3.62 8.63 3.95
CA ILE A 46 3.83 9.52 5.09
C ILE A 46 2.55 10.31 5.35
N ILE A 47 2.01 10.20 6.58
CA ILE A 47 0.95 11.07 7.06
C ILE A 47 1.61 12.29 7.71
N VAL A 48 1.22 13.47 7.27
CA VAL A 48 1.73 14.75 7.78
C VAL A 48 0.62 15.52 8.50
N ASP A 49 0.98 16.34 9.49
CA ASP A 49 0.07 17.28 10.14
C ASP A 49 -0.17 18.54 9.27
N SER A 50 -0.98 19.47 9.78
CA SER A 50 -1.27 20.75 9.11
C SER A 50 -0.06 21.67 8.95
N ASN A 51 1.02 21.43 9.69
CA ASN A 51 2.30 22.16 9.57
C ASN A 51 3.28 21.44 8.64
N GLY A 52 2.87 20.33 8.01
CA GLY A 52 3.72 19.50 7.16
C GLY A 52 4.70 18.61 7.92
N LYS A 53 4.55 18.47 9.25
CA LYS A 53 5.41 17.59 10.05
C LYS A 53 4.95 16.14 9.93
N PRO A 54 5.85 15.17 9.68
CA PRO A 54 5.51 13.75 9.67
C PRO A 54 4.98 13.28 11.03
N VAL A 55 3.78 12.69 11.02
CA VAL A 55 3.11 12.10 12.18
C VAL A 55 3.18 10.58 12.12
N GLU A 56 3.03 10.01 10.93
CA GLU A 56 3.03 8.56 10.74
C GLU A 56 3.70 8.18 9.42
N ARG A 57 4.26 6.96 9.36
CA ARG A 57 4.93 6.43 8.18
C ARG A 57 4.63 4.94 8.02
N PHE A 58 3.96 4.58 6.93
CA PHE A 58 3.86 3.21 6.47
C PHE A 58 5.01 2.93 5.49
N THR A 59 5.71 1.81 5.71
CA THR A 59 6.84 1.40 4.87
C THR A 59 6.48 0.11 4.16
N LEU A 60 6.57 0.11 2.83
CA LEU A 60 6.49 -1.07 1.99
C LEU A 60 7.91 -1.38 1.51
N GLU A 61 8.49 -2.45 1.99
CA GLU A 61 9.81 -2.91 1.55
C GLU A 61 9.65 -3.85 0.36
N VAL A 62 10.42 -3.58 -0.70
CA VAL A 62 10.42 -4.37 -1.93
C VAL A 62 11.67 -5.23 -1.93
N LEU A 63 11.49 -6.53 -1.77
CA LEU A 63 12.58 -7.49 -1.80
C LEU A 63 12.61 -8.15 -3.19
N CYS A 64 13.56 -7.75 -4.04
CA CYS A 64 13.86 -8.47 -5.27
C CYS A 64 14.60 -9.76 -4.91
N SER A 65 13.87 -10.87 -4.82
CA SER A 65 14.48 -12.20 -4.68
C SER A 65 15.23 -12.57 -5.96
N SER A 66 16.41 -13.18 -5.82
CA SER A 66 17.11 -13.83 -6.93
C SER A 66 16.18 -14.84 -7.63
N PRO A 67 16.25 -14.98 -8.96
CA PRO A 67 15.39 -15.89 -9.71
C PRO A 67 15.60 -17.33 -9.20
N GLY A 68 14.62 -17.87 -8.47
CA GLY A 68 14.66 -19.23 -7.91
C GLY A 68 14.12 -19.43 -6.49
N ALA A 69 13.72 -18.38 -5.76
CA ALA A 69 13.36 -18.50 -4.33
C ALA A 69 11.86 -18.38 -3.99
N VAL A 70 10.97 -18.13 -4.95
CA VAL A 70 9.54 -17.91 -4.68
C VAL A 70 8.72 -18.95 -5.43
N ASP A 71 7.87 -19.67 -4.70
CA ASP A 71 6.84 -20.55 -5.27
C ASP A 71 5.91 -19.69 -6.14
N ASP A 72 6.09 -19.77 -7.46
CA ASP A 72 5.49 -18.90 -8.48
C ASP A 72 4.00 -19.22 -8.75
N SER A 73 3.29 -19.71 -7.73
CA SER A 73 1.87 -19.98 -7.83
C SER A 73 1.10 -18.66 -7.64
N SER A 74 0.35 -18.24 -8.66
CA SER A 74 -0.45 -17.01 -8.63
C SER A 74 -1.43 -16.94 -7.45
N THR A 75 -1.89 -18.08 -6.95
CA THR A 75 -2.73 -18.22 -5.75
C THR A 75 -2.00 -17.73 -4.50
N SER A 76 -0.71 -18.05 -4.34
CA SER A 76 0.07 -17.63 -3.16
C SER A 76 0.26 -16.11 -3.14
N LEU A 77 0.49 -15.49 -4.30
CA LEU A 77 0.64 -14.04 -4.43
C LEU A 77 -0.63 -13.28 -4.02
N LEU A 78 -1.81 -13.74 -4.45
CA LEU A 78 -3.09 -13.14 -4.06
C LEU A 78 -3.32 -13.23 -2.55
N ASP A 79 -2.95 -14.34 -1.92
CA ASP A 79 -3.06 -14.52 -0.48
C ASP A 79 -2.10 -13.61 0.30
N TYR A 80 -0.88 -13.36 -0.21
CA TYR A 80 0.03 -12.38 0.38
C TYR A 80 -0.54 -10.95 0.33
N PHE A 81 -1.09 -10.53 -0.82
CA PHE A 81 -1.75 -9.23 -0.93
C PHE A 81 -2.97 -9.12 -0.02
N ARG A 82 -3.78 -10.19 0.07
CA ARG A 82 -4.92 -10.26 1.00
C ARG A 82 -4.45 -10.06 2.44
N ALA A 83 -3.44 -10.80 2.88
CA ALA A 83 -2.90 -10.70 4.23
C ALA A 83 -2.37 -9.30 4.54
N MET A 84 -1.68 -8.67 3.58
CA MET A 84 -1.17 -7.31 3.72
C MET A 84 -2.29 -6.28 3.93
N ILE A 85 -3.34 -6.34 3.11
CA ILE A 85 -4.49 -5.42 3.22
C ILE A 85 -5.26 -5.65 4.52
N LEU A 86 -5.47 -6.91 4.94
CA LEU A 86 -6.11 -7.22 6.23
C LEU A 86 -5.33 -6.63 7.40
N ARG A 87 -3.99 -6.71 7.39
CA ARG A 87 -3.15 -6.07 8.41
C ARG A 87 -3.29 -4.55 8.40
N ALA A 88 -3.34 -3.94 7.22
CA ALA A 88 -3.56 -2.50 7.08
C ALA A 88 -4.95 -2.07 7.62
N GLN A 89 -5.98 -2.91 7.49
CA GLN A 89 -7.31 -2.60 8.05
C GLN A 89 -7.36 -2.70 9.58
N LEU A 90 -6.54 -3.56 10.17
CA LEU A 90 -6.47 -3.75 11.62
C LEU A 90 -5.52 -2.77 12.30
N CYS A 91 -4.72 -2.00 11.55
CA CYS A 91 -3.65 -1.17 12.09
C CYS A 91 -4.14 -0.09 13.06
N ALA A 92 -5.38 0.41 12.89
CA ALA A 92 -5.96 1.41 13.78
C ALA A 92 -5.96 0.99 15.26
N SER A 93 -6.04 -0.32 15.54
CA SER A 93 -5.98 -0.85 16.91
C SER A 93 -4.56 -0.89 17.52
N GLN A 94 -3.53 -0.78 16.68
CA GLN A 94 -2.12 -0.92 17.05
C GLN A 94 -1.34 0.40 17.00
N LEU A 95 -1.93 1.45 16.41
CA LEU A 95 -1.33 2.77 16.33
C LEU A 95 -1.58 3.55 17.62
N HIS A 96 -0.51 3.90 18.33
CA HIS A 96 -0.56 4.74 19.52
C HIS A 96 -0.77 6.21 19.15
N THR A 97 -2.01 6.67 19.08
CA THR A 97 -2.61 7.77 19.88
C THR A 97 -3.90 8.28 19.23
N PRO A 98 -4.91 8.64 20.04
CA PRO A 98 -6.12 9.30 19.54
C PRO A 98 -5.76 10.70 19.02
N PHE A 99 -6.22 11.02 17.82
CA PHE A 99 -6.31 12.41 17.37
C PHE A 99 -7.06 13.21 18.44
N LYS A 100 -6.37 14.16 19.09
CA LYS A 100 -6.94 15.16 19.98
C LYS A 100 -7.14 16.46 19.21
#